data_AF-A0A9Q0V6S2-F1
#
_entry.id   AF-A0A9Q0V6S2-F1
#
_cell.length_a   1.000
_cell.length_b   1.000
_cell.length_c   1.000
_cell.angle_alpha   90.00
_cell.angle_beta   90.00
_cell.angle_gamma   90.00
#
_symmetry.space_group_name_H-M   'P 1'
#
loop_
_entity.id
_entity.type
_entity.pdbx_description
1 polymer ?
#
loop_
_entity_poly.entity_id
_entity_poly.type
_entity_poly.pdbx_seq_one_letter_code
_entity_poly.pdbx_strand_id
1 'polypeptide(L)'
;MTGSSVQTKKHLLILSLTLLSSLTTAIVALTEQQGRDRISALPGQPAVTFSQFSGYVPVNEKHGRALFYWLTEATAIPAKKPLVLWLNGGQFK
;
A
#
# COMPACT_ATOMS: atom_id res chain seq x y z
N MET A 1 44.15 15.33 -15.21
CA MET A 1 42.89 15.84 -14.60
C MET A 1 41.62 15.09 -15.05
N THR A 2 41.71 14.00 -15.83
CA THR A 2 40.54 13.30 -16.43
C THR A 2 40.02 12.10 -15.63
N GLY A 3 40.82 11.49 -14.76
CA GLY A 3 40.45 10.29 -14.00
C GLY A 3 39.40 10.50 -12.89
N SER A 4 39.39 11.68 -12.26
CA SER A 4 38.45 12.00 -11.17
C SER A 4 37.00 12.15 -11.67
N SER A 5 36.79 12.84 -12.79
CA SER A 5 35.47 13.04 -13.40
C SER A 5 34.80 11.71 -13.80
N VAL A 6 35.58 10.75 -14.30
CA VAL A 6 35.09 9.42 -14.69
C VAL A 6 34.66 8.60 -13.46
N GLN A 7 35.40 8.69 -12.35
CA GLN A 7 35.02 7.98 -11.12
C GLN A 7 33.75 8.54 -10.49
N THR A 8 33.59 9.86 -10.45
CA THR A 8 32.36 10.49 -9.95
C THR A 8 31.13 10.05 -10.74
N LYS A 9 31.24 9.95 -12.08
CA LYS A 9 30.15 9.44 -12.94
C LYS A 9 29.82 7.97 -12.66
N LYS A 10 30.83 7.12 -12.43
CA LYS A 10 30.62 5.71 -12.05
C LYS A 10 29.92 5.59 -10.70
N HIS A 11 30.32 6.36 -9.70
CA HIS A 11 29.65 6.40 -8.41
C HIS A 11 28.21 6.90 -8.51
N LEU A 12 27.96 7.95 -9.31
CA LEU A 12 26.61 8.45 -9.54
C LEU A 12 25.71 7.42 -10.24
N LEU A 13 26.26 6.67 -11.20
CA LEU A 13 25.56 5.59 -11.89
C LEU A 13 25.23 4.45 -10.91
N ILE A 14 26.19 4.01 -10.10
CA ILE A 14 25.95 2.95 -9.10
C ILE A 14 24.88 3.39 -8.11
N LEU A 15 24.94 4.65 -7.64
CA LEU A 15 23.96 5.21 -6.72
C LEU A 15 22.56 5.31 -7.35
N SER A 16 22.46 5.65 -8.63
CA SER A 16 21.15 5.69 -9.31
C SER A 16 20.55 4.30 -9.50
N LEU A 17 21.37 3.29 -9.81
CA LEU A 17 20.92 1.90 -9.89
C LEU A 17 20.45 1.36 -8.53
N THR A 18 21.16 1.63 -7.44
CA THR A 18 20.75 1.16 -6.10
C THR A 18 19.48 1.88 -5.62
N LEU A 19 19.33 3.17 -5.93
CA LEU A 19 18.12 3.90 -5.60
C LEU A 19 16.92 3.36 -6.40
N LEU A 20 17.12 3.06 -7.68
CA LEU A 20 16.08 2.47 -8.54
C LEU A 20 15.65 1.08 -8.05
N SER A 21 16.59 0.20 -7.69
CA SER A 21 16.28 -1.14 -7.20
C SER A 21 15.56 -1.12 -5.85
N SER A 22 15.95 -0.21 -4.96
CA SER A 22 15.28 0.00 -3.67
C SER A 22 13.85 0.48 -3.88
N LEU A 23 13.65 1.43 -4.80
CA LEU A 23 12.33 1.94 -5.15
C LEU A 23 11.43 0.83 -5.75
N THR A 24 11.95 0.00 -6.66
CA THR A 24 11.17 -1.11 -7.22
C THR A 24 10.76 -2.12 -6.14
N THR A 25 11.67 -2.44 -5.21
CA THR A 25 11.38 -3.37 -4.11
C THR A 25 10.28 -2.83 -3.19
N ALA A 26 10.35 -1.54 -2.86
CA ALA A 26 9.32 -0.88 -2.05
C ALA A 26 7.96 -0.90 -2.74
N ILE A 27 7.89 -0.62 -4.04
CA ILE A 27 6.65 -0.66 -4.82
C ILE A 27 6.05 -2.07 -4.80
N VAL A 28 6.86 -3.11 -5.06
CA VAL A 28 6.40 -4.51 -5.04
C VAL A 28 5.87 -4.88 -3.66
N ALA A 29 6.56 -4.51 -2.58
CA ALA A 29 6.11 -4.80 -1.23
C ALA A 29 4.74 -4.17 -0.91
N LEU A 30 4.49 -2.94 -1.38
CA LEU A 30 3.20 -2.26 -1.22
C LEU A 30 2.09 -2.95 -2.00
N THR A 31 2.35 -3.34 -3.26
CA THR A 31 1.35 -4.03 -4.09
C THR A 31 1.01 -5.42 -3.55
N GLU A 32 2.01 -6.12 -3.02
CA GLU A 32 1.81 -7.43 -2.39
C GLU A 32 0.97 -7.32 -1.12
N GLN A 33 1.21 -6.29 -0.29
CA GLN A 33 0.39 -6.05 0.90
C GLN A 33 -1.06 -5.75 0.53
N GLN A 34 -1.30 -4.90 -0.47
CA GLN A 34 -2.65 -4.65 -0.97
C GLN A 34 -3.30 -5.94 -1.52
N GLY A 35 -2.53 -6.78 -2.21
CA GLY A 35 -2.99 -8.08 -2.72
C GLY A 35 -3.41 -9.04 -1.60
N ARG A 36 -2.65 -9.08 -0.50
CA ARG A 36 -2.98 -9.90 0.70
C ARG A 36 -4.28 -9.46 1.37
N ASP A 37 -4.54 -8.16 1.39
CA ASP A 37 -5.75 -7.61 2.00
C ASP A 37 -6.98 -7.73 1.08
N ARG A 38 -6.81 -8.15 -0.19
CA ARG A 38 -7.91 -8.26 -1.16
C ARG A 38 -8.86 -9.39 -0.78
N ILE A 39 -10.14 -9.06 -0.66
CA ILE A 39 -11.20 -10.04 -0.42
C ILE A 39 -11.70 -10.55 -1.78
N SER A 40 -11.55 -11.85 -2.03
CA SER A 40 -12.02 -12.49 -3.26
C SER A 40 -13.52 -12.79 -3.25
N ALA A 41 -14.06 -13.21 -2.10
CA ALA A 41 -15.48 -13.45 -1.86
C ALA A 41 -15.78 -13.40 -0.36
N LEU A 42 -17.02 -13.04 0.00
CA LEU A 42 -17.53 -13.17 1.36
C LEU A 42 -18.63 -14.24 1.44
N PRO A 43 -18.71 -15.02 2.53
CA PRO A 43 -19.80 -15.97 2.73
C PRO A 43 -21.17 -15.27 2.67
N GLY A 44 -22.05 -15.76 1.81
CA GLY A 44 -23.41 -15.23 1.65
C GLY A 44 -23.52 -13.90 0.88
N GLN A 45 -22.41 -13.32 0.43
CA GLN A 45 -22.43 -12.13 -0.41
C GLN A 45 -22.79 -12.51 -1.85
N PRO A 46 -23.80 -11.88 -2.48
CA PRO A 46 -24.05 -12.02 -3.91
C PRO A 46 -22.84 -11.54 -4.74
N ALA A 47 -22.80 -11.89 -6.02
CA ALA A 47 -21.75 -11.41 -6.90
C ALA A 47 -21.72 -9.87 -6.95
N VAL A 48 -20.55 -9.28 -6.70
CA VAL A 48 -20.31 -7.84 -6.75
C VAL A 48 -19.25 -7.52 -7.80
N THR A 49 -19.34 -6.32 -8.37
CA THR A 49 -18.43 -5.85 -9.43
C THR A 49 -17.34 -4.90 -8.93
N PHE A 50 -17.37 -4.52 -7.65
CA PHE A 50 -16.35 -3.69 -7.02
C PHE A 50 -15.32 -4.55 -6.29
N SER A 51 -14.09 -4.03 -6.17
CA SER A 51 -13.08 -4.62 -5.31
C SER A 51 -13.32 -4.22 -3.86
N GLN A 52 -13.01 -5.15 -2.95
CA GLN A 52 -13.06 -4.91 -1.52
C GLN A 52 -11.79 -5.48 -0.87
N PHE A 53 -11.34 -4.80 0.17
CA PHE A 53 -10.10 -5.09 0.87
C PHE A 53 -10.34 -5.00 2.38
N SER A 54 -9.70 -5.85 3.17
CA SER A 54 -9.72 -5.76 4.62
C SER A 54 -8.39 -6.19 5.21
N GLY A 55 -7.99 -5.55 6.30
CA GLY A 55 -6.74 -5.84 6.97
C GLY A 55 -6.59 -5.03 8.25
N TYR A 56 -5.36 -4.96 8.73
CA TYR A 56 -4.99 -4.21 9.94
C TYR A 56 -3.96 -3.14 9.60
N VAL A 57 -4.20 -1.91 10.07
CA VAL A 57 -3.24 -0.80 10.00
C VAL A 57 -2.61 -0.63 11.39
N PRO A 58 -1.29 -0.84 11.55
CA PRO A 58 -0.61 -0.54 12.80
C PRO A 58 -0.71 0.94 13.14
N VAL A 59 -1.19 1.26 14.34
CA VAL A 59 -1.31 2.66 14.83
C VAL A 59 -0.43 2.93 16.04
N ASN A 60 0.05 1.88 16.71
CA ASN A 60 1.07 1.99 17.73
C ASN A 60 1.87 0.69 17.82
N GLU A 61 3.02 0.64 17.16
CA GLU A 61 3.88 -0.54 17.13
C GLU A 61 4.42 -0.91 18.51
N LYS A 62 4.83 0.08 19.31
CA LYS A 62 5.38 -0.13 20.66
C LYS A 62 4.41 -0.87 21.59
N HIS A 63 3.10 -0.65 21.41
CA HIS A 63 2.06 -1.28 22.21
C HIS A 63 1.24 -2.31 21.41
N GLY A 64 1.71 -2.73 20.24
CA GLY A 64 1.04 -3.72 19.40
C GLY A 64 -0.38 -3.36 18.97
N ARG A 65 -0.74 -2.06 18.90
CA ARG A 65 -2.09 -1.64 18.52
C ARG A 65 -2.22 -1.51 17.01
N ALA A 66 -3.25 -2.13 16.46
CA ALA A 66 -3.65 -1.98 15.07
C ALA A 66 -5.16 -1.77 14.96
N LEU A 67 -5.58 -1.02 13.95
CA LEU A 67 -6.99 -0.83 13.61
C LEU A 67 -7.36 -1.74 12.45
N PHE A 68 -8.45 -2.48 12.61
CA PHE A 68 -9.08 -3.19 11.50
C PHE A 68 -9.74 -2.19 10.55
N TYR A 69 -9.68 -2.47 9.24
CA TYR A 69 -10.41 -1.74 8.22
C TYR A 69 -11.11 -2.68 7.24
N TRP A 70 -12.18 -2.18 6.62
CA TRP A 70 -12.82 -2.79 5.45
C TRP A 70 -13.11 -1.67 4.44
N LEU A 71 -12.41 -1.72 3.31
CA LEU A 71 -12.54 -0.78 2.20
C LEU A 71 -13.33 -1.43 1.07
N THR A 72 -14.34 -0.74 0.56
CA THR A 72 -15.02 -1.07 -0.69
C THR A 72 -14.73 0.03 -1.71
N GLU A 73 -14.17 -0.33 -2.84
CA GLU A 73 -13.93 0.62 -3.92
C GLU A 73 -15.24 1.04 -4.60
N ALA A 74 -15.23 2.23 -5.20
CA ALA A 74 -16.37 2.68 -6.00
C ALA A 74 -16.55 1.78 -7.25
N THR A 75 -17.79 1.48 -7.62
CA THR A 75 -18.09 0.61 -8.77
C THR A 75 -17.65 1.18 -10.12
N ALA A 76 -17.65 2.50 -10.28
CA ALA A 76 -17.32 3.17 -11.53
C ALA A 76 -16.07 4.04 -11.39
N ILE A 77 -15.00 3.64 -12.08
CA ILE A 77 -13.71 4.35 -12.15
C ILE A 77 -13.17 4.69 -10.74
N PRO A 78 -12.83 3.69 -9.89
CA PRO A 78 -12.40 3.90 -8.51
C PRO A 78 -11.33 4.97 -8.35
N ALA A 79 -10.33 5.00 -9.24
CA ALA A 79 -9.21 5.92 -9.21
C ALA A 79 -9.58 7.41 -9.36
N LYS A 80 -10.81 7.73 -9.81
CA LYS A 80 -11.32 9.12 -9.93
C LYS A 80 -12.33 9.49 -8.86
N LYS A 81 -12.60 8.60 -7.90
CA LYS A 81 -13.58 8.83 -6.83
C LYS A 81 -12.87 9.26 -5.54
N PRO A 82 -13.51 10.09 -4.71
CA PRO A 82 -12.93 10.48 -3.44
C PRO A 82 -12.87 9.29 -2.48
N LEU A 83 -11.93 9.34 -1.54
CA LEU A 83 -11.90 8.44 -0.41
C LEU A 83 -12.81 8.99 0.69
N VAL A 84 -13.69 8.14 1.23
CA VAL A 84 -14.55 8.47 2.37
C VAL A 84 -14.20 7.55 3.53
N LEU A 85 -13.83 8.14 4.66
CA LEU A 85 -13.61 7.41 5.91
C LEU A 85 -14.89 7.42 6.74
N TRP A 86 -15.45 6.25 7.01
CA TRP A 86 -16.60 6.08 7.89
C TRP A 86 -16.16 5.58 9.27
N LEU A 87 -16.49 6.33 10.32
CA LEU A 87 -16.18 5.98 11.71
C LEU A 87 -17.49 5.87 12.51
N ASN A 88 -17.73 4.70 13.07
CA ASN A 88 -18.84 4.52 14.00
C ASN A 88 -18.46 5.03 15.40
N GLY A 89 -19.42 5.63 16.11
CA GLY A 89 -19.28 6.00 17.50
C GLY A 89 -19.82 4.94 18.47
N GLY A 90 -19.82 5.28 19.76
CA GLY A 90 -20.29 4.41 20.83
C GLY A 90 -19.21 4.13 21.88
N GLN A 91 -19.59 3.48 22.96
CA GLN A 91 -18.67 3.03 24.02
C GLN A 91 -18.50 1.52 23.94
N PHE A 92 -17.25 1.06 23.95
CA PHE A 92 -16.94 -0.35 24.17
C PHE A 92 -17.30 -0.66 25.63
N LYS A 93 -18.34 -1.48 25.84
CA LYS A 93 -18.70 -1.99 27.17
C LYS A 93 -17.90 -3.24 27.48
#